data_AF-A0A1V1P1Y2-F1
#
_entry.id   AF-A0A1V1P1Y2-F1
#
_cell.length_a   1.000
_cell.length_b   1.000
_cell.length_c   1.000
_cell.angle_alpha   90.00
_cell.angle_beta   90.00
_cell.angle_gamma   90.00
#
_symmetry.space_group_name_H-M   'P 1'
#
loop_
_entity.id
_entity.type
_entity.pdbx_description
1 polymer ?
#
loop_
_entity_poly.entity_id
_entity_poly.type
_entity_poly.pdbx_seq_one_letter_code
_entity_poly.pdbx_strand_id
1 'polypeptide(L)'
;MLRNKYLLSKKNQDHTFHSVVLAGVHDIKNLKMKIRDERKSEYNSPWNVAIDFKVDMSFSVDEISGMLADYESDYNTGMDIKLISRELRKYTSGYPYLVSKLCYLMDEELEQNFSIDSLEHAMRIILNEHNTLFDDLIKNINRYPKLYNLLERIAIEGAEVTYNSDSHNLGIMYGILSKNTKHKLIIHNKIFELRLYNYFIAEREIAKGSALNYKYEAKFIDDSGDLDMELILMKFQELMKAEYRDADEKFVEREGRLLFLAFLKPIINGEGFYFVEPETRKSSRMDIVVTFNKKKFIVELKIWRGEKYVQEGREQLCYYLETQSLNNGYMVIFNFNKNKNIIV
;
A
#
# COMPACT_ATOMS: atom_id res chain seq x y z
N MET A 1 23.02 30.29 10.84
CA MET A 1 24.13 30.40 9.87
C MET A 1 23.80 31.34 8.70
N LEU A 2 22.83 31.01 7.82
CA LEU A 2 22.52 31.79 6.59
C LEU A 2 22.25 33.29 6.85
N ARG A 3 21.38 33.62 7.82
CA ARG A 3 21.08 35.02 8.18
C ARG A 3 22.31 35.80 8.65
N ASN A 4 23.17 35.18 9.46
CA ASN A 4 24.35 35.86 10.00
C ASN A 4 25.35 36.16 8.87
N LYS A 5 25.59 35.21 7.96
CA LYS A 5 26.41 35.45 6.77
C LYS A 5 25.84 36.55 5.87
N TYR A 6 24.52 36.57 5.66
CA TYR A 6 23.87 37.65 4.89
C TYR A 6 24.07 39.03 5.54
N LEU A 7 23.86 39.14 6.86
CA LEU A 7 24.02 40.40 7.59
C LEU A 7 25.48 40.89 7.65
N LEU A 8 26.45 39.98 7.78
CA LEU A 8 27.88 40.30 7.76
C LEU A 8 28.35 40.71 6.36
N SER A 9 27.83 40.06 5.31
CA SER A 9 28.06 40.47 3.92
C SER A 9 27.55 41.88 3.63
N LYS A 10 26.38 42.28 4.16
CA LYS A 10 25.90 43.66 4.04
C LYS A 10 26.80 44.70 4.71
N LYS A 11 27.68 44.28 5.63
CA LYS A 11 28.68 45.14 6.29
C LYS A 11 30.08 45.03 5.66
N ASN A 12 30.23 44.32 4.54
CA ASN A 12 31.52 43.97 3.93
C ASN A 12 32.48 43.24 4.88
N GLN A 13 31.94 42.50 5.86
CA GLN A 13 32.71 41.78 6.87
C GLN A 13 32.81 40.27 6.62
N ASP A 14 32.04 39.73 5.66
CA ASP A 14 32.06 38.32 5.29
C ASP A 14 31.53 38.11 3.85
N HIS A 15 31.82 36.97 3.24
CA HIS A 15 31.20 36.52 2.00
C HIS A 15 29.92 35.71 2.26
N THR A 16 28.94 35.83 1.37
CA THR A 16 27.67 35.09 1.45
C THR A 16 27.33 34.38 0.13
N PHE A 17 26.31 33.52 0.17
CA PHE A 17 25.87 32.73 -0.98
C PHE A 17 25.17 33.62 -2.01
N HIS A 18 25.45 33.41 -3.30
CA HIS A 18 24.75 34.08 -4.39
C HIS A 18 23.31 33.55 -4.56
N SER A 19 23.13 32.26 -4.33
CA SER A 19 21.83 31.58 -4.38
C SER A 19 21.79 30.47 -3.35
N VAL A 20 20.61 30.22 -2.78
CA VAL A 20 20.39 29.15 -1.80
C VAL A 20 19.20 28.32 -2.27
N VAL A 21 19.42 27.04 -2.49
CA VAL A 21 18.35 26.07 -2.74
C VAL A 21 18.11 25.30 -1.45
N LEU A 22 16.88 25.36 -0.94
CA LEU A 22 16.44 24.56 0.19
C LEU A 22 15.59 23.41 -0.35
N ALA A 23 16.08 22.18 -0.21
CA ALA A 23 15.34 20.97 -0.56
C ALA A 23 14.81 20.32 0.72
N GLY A 24 13.51 20.06 0.78
CA GLY A 24 12.86 19.41 1.92
C GLY A 24 11.37 19.20 1.67
N VAL A 25 10.76 18.35 2.48
CA VAL A 25 9.34 17.97 2.35
C VAL A 25 8.39 19.11 2.74
N HIS A 26 8.85 20.01 3.60
CA HIS A 26 8.05 21.15 4.05
C HIS A 26 8.40 22.40 3.25
N ASP A 27 7.35 23.10 2.80
CA ASP A 27 7.45 24.48 2.32
C ASP A 27 8.22 25.34 3.35
N ILE A 28 9.01 26.29 2.86
CA ILE A 28 9.71 27.29 3.67
C ILE A 28 8.78 28.02 4.64
N LYS A 29 7.48 28.13 4.30
CA LYS A 29 6.43 28.67 5.18
C LYS A 29 6.30 27.87 6.49
N ASN A 30 6.44 26.55 6.44
CA ASN A 30 6.29 25.65 7.59
C ASN A 30 7.61 25.44 8.37
N LEU A 31 8.76 25.79 7.79
CA LEU A 31 10.07 25.64 8.43
C LEU A 31 10.24 26.48 9.72
N LYS A 32 9.69 27.71 9.75
CA LYS A 32 9.83 28.61 10.91
C LYS A 32 9.07 28.16 12.15
N MET A 33 7.97 27.42 11.99
CA MET A 33 7.16 26.94 13.12
C MET A 33 7.91 25.94 14.01
N LYS A 34 8.94 25.26 13.48
CA LYS A 34 9.74 24.26 14.22
C LYS A 34 11.04 24.81 14.83
N ILE A 35 11.46 26.03 14.46
CA ILE A 35 12.76 26.60 14.86
C ILE A 35 12.66 27.45 16.15
N ARG A 36 11.47 27.87 16.57
CA ARG A 36 11.26 28.64 17.79
C ARG A 36 10.24 27.95 18.68
N ASP A 37 10.60 27.79 19.96
CA ASP A 37 9.65 27.39 21.00
C ASP A 37 8.48 28.38 21.03
N GLU A 38 7.31 27.79 21.17
CA GLU A 38 5.97 28.37 21.08
C GLU A 38 5.86 29.72 21.82
N ARG A 39 5.45 30.79 21.10
CA ARG A 39 4.57 31.85 21.64
C ARG A 39 4.07 32.95 20.69
N LYS A 40 4.43 32.98 19.40
CA LYS A 40 3.75 33.86 18.42
C LYS A 40 3.69 33.19 17.05
N SER A 41 2.51 32.71 16.67
CA SER A 41 2.21 32.33 15.29
C SER A 41 2.11 33.58 14.43
N GLU A 42 3.26 34.13 14.03
CA GLU A 42 3.29 35.06 12.91
C GLU A 42 3.07 34.23 11.64
N TYR A 43 1.83 34.23 11.13
CA TYR A 43 1.55 33.72 9.79
C TYR A 43 2.47 34.44 8.80
N ASN A 44 3.13 33.68 7.92
CA ASN A 44 3.95 34.27 6.87
C ASN A 44 3.08 35.16 5.97
N SER A 45 3.69 36.19 5.39
CA SER A 45 3.02 37.05 4.42
C SER A 45 2.40 36.21 3.29
N PRO A 46 1.11 36.41 2.95
CA PRO A 46 0.48 35.77 1.80
C PRO A 46 1.13 36.18 0.47
N TRP A 47 1.99 37.21 0.49
CA TRP A 47 2.71 37.76 -0.67
C TRP A 47 4.08 37.12 -0.95
N ASN A 48 4.40 35.98 -0.34
CA ASN A 48 5.56 35.20 -0.77
C ASN A 48 5.31 34.70 -2.20
N VAL A 49 5.98 35.31 -3.17
CA VAL A 49 6.02 34.83 -4.56
C VAL A 49 6.88 33.57 -4.58
N ALA A 50 6.23 32.41 -4.44
CA ALA A 50 6.81 31.11 -4.78
C ALA A 50 6.30 30.74 -6.18
N ILE A 51 7.20 30.35 -7.08
CA ILE A 51 6.80 29.79 -8.35
C ILE A 51 6.43 28.32 -8.14
N ASP A 52 5.29 27.89 -8.68
CA ASP A 52 4.89 26.49 -8.64
C ASP A 52 5.86 25.67 -9.50
N PHE A 53 6.54 24.70 -8.89
CA PHE A 53 7.32 23.71 -9.62
C PHE A 53 6.39 22.57 -10.07
N LYS A 54 5.82 22.73 -11.27
CA LYS A 54 4.84 21.80 -11.85
C LYS A 54 5.52 20.68 -12.65
N VAL A 55 6.31 19.85 -11.97
CA VAL A 55 6.90 18.65 -12.55
C VAL A 55 6.34 17.44 -11.81
N ASP A 56 5.78 16.50 -12.55
CA ASP A 56 5.47 15.18 -11.99
C ASP A 56 6.79 14.45 -11.81
N MET A 57 7.14 14.15 -10.57
CA MET A 57 8.38 13.46 -10.25
C MET A 57 8.23 11.94 -10.40
N SER A 58 7.05 11.44 -10.78
CA SER A 58 6.78 10.01 -10.95
C SER A 58 7.20 9.55 -12.35
N PHE A 59 7.93 8.45 -12.44
CA PHE A 59 8.33 7.89 -13.73
C PHE A 59 7.16 7.23 -14.46
N SER A 60 6.92 7.64 -15.70
CA SER A 60 6.06 6.95 -16.67
C SER A 60 6.63 5.59 -17.10
N VAL A 61 5.83 4.76 -17.76
CA VAL A 61 6.32 3.47 -18.30
C VAL A 61 7.45 3.70 -19.29
N ASP A 62 7.36 4.74 -20.12
CA ASP A 62 8.34 5.04 -21.15
C ASP A 62 9.66 5.51 -20.54
N GLU A 63 9.63 6.32 -19.48
CA GLU A 63 10.83 6.73 -18.74
C GLU A 63 11.50 5.54 -18.05
N ILE A 64 10.73 4.65 -17.41
CA ILE A 64 11.28 3.41 -16.83
C ILE A 64 11.90 2.54 -17.93
N SER A 65 11.21 2.41 -19.08
CA SER A 65 11.70 1.62 -20.21
C SER A 65 13.01 2.18 -20.77
N GLY A 66 13.13 3.51 -20.85
CA GLY A 66 14.37 4.17 -21.27
C GLY A 66 15.54 3.84 -20.33
N MET A 67 15.34 4.00 -19.02
CA MET A 67 16.37 3.66 -18.03
C MET A 67 16.76 2.18 -18.06
N LEU A 68 15.79 1.27 -18.22
CA LEU A 68 16.06 -0.16 -18.33
C LEU A 68 16.74 -0.54 -19.66
N ALA A 69 16.46 0.18 -20.75
CA ALA A 69 17.12 -0.05 -22.04
C ALA A 69 18.60 0.34 -21.99
N ASP A 70 18.93 1.45 -21.34
CA ASP A 70 20.33 1.85 -21.11
C ASP A 70 21.05 0.78 -20.28
N TYR A 71 20.43 0.33 -19.18
CA TYR A 71 20.96 -0.74 -18.33
C TYR A 71 21.13 -2.07 -19.08
N GLU A 72 20.13 -2.48 -19.87
CA GLU A 72 20.20 -3.70 -20.67
C GLU A 72 21.33 -3.64 -21.72
N SER A 73 21.63 -2.46 -22.26
CA SER A 73 22.73 -2.30 -23.22
C SER A 73 24.11 -2.56 -22.60
N ASP A 74 24.26 -2.25 -21.31
CA ASP A 74 25.51 -2.42 -20.57
C ASP A 74 25.64 -3.86 -20.04
N TYR A 75 24.55 -4.43 -19.50
CA TYR A 75 24.59 -5.69 -18.73
C TYR A 75 24.02 -6.91 -19.45
N ASN A 76 23.26 -6.73 -20.53
CA ASN A 76 22.71 -7.81 -21.38
C ASN A 76 21.98 -8.91 -20.58
N THR A 77 21.08 -8.50 -19.67
CA THR A 77 20.35 -9.44 -18.79
C THR A 77 19.30 -10.29 -19.52
N GLY A 78 18.92 -9.90 -20.74
CA GLY A 78 17.87 -10.56 -21.52
C GLY A 78 16.44 -10.18 -21.10
N MET A 79 16.26 -9.09 -20.36
CA MET A 79 14.97 -8.70 -19.80
C MET A 79 13.94 -8.29 -20.86
N ASP A 80 12.66 -8.59 -20.63
CA ASP A 80 11.56 -7.94 -21.35
C ASP A 80 11.33 -6.54 -20.76
N ILE A 81 12.03 -5.55 -21.33
CA ILE A 81 12.00 -4.15 -20.86
C ILE A 81 10.58 -3.61 -20.75
N LYS A 82 9.70 -3.91 -21.72
CA LYS A 82 8.33 -3.38 -21.74
C LYS A 82 7.46 -4.03 -20.67
N LEU A 83 7.64 -5.33 -20.45
CA LEU A 83 6.92 -6.05 -19.40
C LEU A 83 7.36 -5.56 -18.01
N ILE A 84 8.66 -5.53 -17.75
CA ILE A 84 9.21 -5.13 -16.44
C ILE A 84 8.87 -3.68 -16.12
N SER A 85 8.96 -2.77 -17.09
CA SER A 85 8.61 -1.36 -16.86
C SER A 85 7.14 -1.17 -16.47
N ARG A 86 6.23 -1.94 -17.08
CA ARG A 86 4.80 -1.90 -16.74
C ARG A 86 4.54 -2.44 -15.35
N GLU A 87 5.15 -3.56 -14.98
CA GLU A 87 4.96 -4.16 -13.65
C GLU A 87 5.61 -3.30 -12.55
N LEU A 88 6.81 -2.76 -12.78
CA LEU A 88 7.42 -1.77 -11.87
C LEU A 88 6.50 -0.58 -11.64
N ARG A 89 5.96 0.04 -12.71
CA ARG A 89 5.04 1.17 -12.54
C ARG A 89 3.74 0.77 -11.85
N LYS A 90 3.22 -0.43 -12.10
CA LYS A 90 2.00 -0.94 -11.46
C LYS A 90 2.16 -1.07 -9.93
N TYR A 91 3.32 -1.50 -9.43
CA TYR A 91 3.56 -1.61 -7.99
C TYR A 91 3.96 -0.29 -7.32
N THR A 92 4.73 0.54 -8.03
CA THR A 92 5.36 1.74 -7.47
C THR A 92 4.60 3.03 -7.79
N SER A 93 3.66 3.01 -8.73
CA SER A 93 3.08 4.19 -9.37
C SER A 93 4.14 5.15 -9.95
N GLY A 94 5.33 4.63 -10.29
CA GLY A 94 6.47 5.42 -10.77
C GLY A 94 7.22 6.17 -9.67
N TYR A 95 6.99 5.85 -8.40
CA TYR A 95 7.71 6.49 -7.29
C TYR A 95 9.23 6.25 -7.44
N PRO A 96 10.07 7.28 -7.66
CA PRO A 96 11.43 7.10 -8.13
C PRO A 96 12.29 6.16 -7.28
N TYR A 97 12.28 6.36 -5.96
CA TYR A 97 13.02 5.51 -5.05
C TYR A 97 12.58 4.05 -5.12
N LEU A 98 11.27 3.77 -5.20
CA LEU A 98 10.76 2.41 -5.21
C LEU A 98 11.08 1.72 -6.54
N VAL A 99 11.01 2.43 -7.66
CA VAL A 99 11.44 1.91 -8.98
C VAL A 99 12.91 1.52 -8.91
N SER A 100 13.79 2.46 -8.52
CA SER A 100 15.22 2.22 -8.47
C SER A 100 15.59 1.12 -7.45
N LYS A 101 14.95 1.10 -6.28
CA LYS A 101 15.22 0.10 -5.25
C LYS A 101 14.80 -1.30 -5.68
N LEU A 102 13.67 -1.46 -6.37
CA LEU A 102 13.29 -2.77 -6.91
C LEU A 102 14.28 -3.25 -7.97
N CYS A 103 14.68 -2.38 -8.92
CA CYS A 103 15.72 -2.74 -9.88
C CYS A 103 17.03 -3.13 -9.19
N TYR A 104 17.47 -2.36 -8.19
CA TYR A 104 18.65 -2.67 -7.39
C TYR A 104 18.56 -4.05 -6.73
N LEU A 105 17.41 -4.39 -6.13
CA LEU A 105 17.22 -5.70 -5.50
C LEU A 105 17.24 -6.84 -6.52
N MET A 106 16.69 -6.61 -7.72
CA MET A 106 16.73 -7.60 -8.80
C MET A 106 18.14 -7.80 -9.35
N ASP A 107 18.93 -6.74 -9.39
CA ASP A 107 20.33 -6.76 -9.82
C ASP A 107 21.22 -7.47 -8.78
N GLU A 108 21.31 -6.92 -7.58
CA GLU A 108 22.31 -7.28 -6.57
C GLU A 108 21.91 -8.51 -5.74
N GLU A 109 20.62 -8.68 -5.43
CA GLU A 109 20.17 -9.74 -4.51
C GLU A 109 19.58 -10.95 -5.25
N LEU A 110 19.30 -10.83 -6.55
CA LEU A 110 18.61 -11.85 -7.35
C LEU A 110 19.36 -12.17 -8.65
N GLU A 111 20.69 -12.08 -8.62
CA GLU A 111 21.59 -12.51 -9.69
C GLU A 111 21.26 -11.90 -11.05
N GLN A 112 20.91 -10.61 -11.08
CA GLN A 112 20.57 -9.86 -12.30
C GLN A 112 19.39 -10.47 -13.08
N ASN A 113 18.52 -11.23 -12.41
CA ASN A 113 17.37 -11.85 -13.04
C ASN A 113 16.21 -10.85 -13.09
N PHE A 114 15.97 -10.26 -14.26
CA PHE A 114 14.86 -9.32 -14.49
C PHE A 114 13.58 -10.00 -14.99
N SER A 115 13.12 -11.03 -14.27
CA SER A 115 11.84 -11.70 -14.51
C SER A 115 10.72 -11.17 -13.59
N ILE A 116 9.47 -11.50 -13.91
CA ILE A 116 8.34 -11.20 -13.02
C ILE A 116 8.49 -11.88 -11.66
N ASP A 117 9.00 -13.11 -11.64
CA ASP A 117 9.26 -13.88 -10.42
C ASP A 117 10.27 -13.16 -9.52
N SER A 118 11.37 -12.68 -10.10
CA SER A 118 12.36 -11.88 -9.38
C SER A 118 11.80 -10.54 -8.89
N LEU A 119 10.92 -9.89 -9.66
CA LEU A 119 10.28 -8.65 -9.23
C LEU A 119 9.37 -8.92 -8.01
N GLU A 120 8.61 -10.01 -8.04
CA GLU A 120 7.81 -10.48 -6.91
C GLU A 120 8.69 -10.83 -5.70
N HIS A 121 9.88 -11.43 -5.92
CA HIS A 121 10.87 -11.68 -4.88
C HIS A 121 11.42 -10.38 -4.29
N ALA A 122 11.80 -9.41 -5.12
CA ALA A 122 12.27 -8.10 -4.70
C ALA A 122 11.19 -7.35 -3.89
N MET A 123 9.92 -7.50 -4.26
CA MET A 123 8.78 -6.98 -3.50
C MET A 123 8.70 -7.59 -2.08
N ARG A 124 8.96 -8.88 -1.92
CA ARG A 124 9.03 -9.49 -0.57
C ARG A 124 10.22 -8.95 0.24
N ILE A 125 11.38 -8.75 -0.40
CA ILE A 125 12.57 -8.22 0.27
C ILE A 125 12.29 -6.80 0.75
N ILE A 126 11.83 -5.90 -0.13
CA ILE A 126 11.56 -4.50 0.23
C ILE A 126 10.47 -4.40 1.31
N LEU A 127 9.44 -5.27 1.29
CA LEU A 127 8.38 -5.22 2.30
C LEU A 127 8.84 -5.65 3.70
N ASN A 128 9.96 -6.36 3.82
CA ASN A 128 10.51 -6.84 5.10
C ASN A 128 11.77 -6.06 5.55
N GLU A 129 12.37 -5.24 4.70
CA GLU A 129 13.52 -4.43 5.09
C GLU A 129 13.11 -3.20 5.93
N HIS A 130 14.10 -2.66 6.64
CA HIS A 130 14.06 -1.32 7.19
C HIS A 130 14.75 -0.36 6.24
N ASN A 131 14.07 0.72 5.85
CA ASN A 131 14.68 1.79 5.08
C ASN A 131 14.10 3.14 5.51
N THR A 132 14.82 4.20 5.19
CA THR A 132 14.48 5.56 5.60
C THR A 132 13.12 6.02 5.10
N LEU A 133 12.70 5.59 3.91
CA LEU A 133 11.38 5.91 3.36
C LEU A 133 10.26 5.32 4.22
N PHE A 134 10.37 4.05 4.61
CA PHE A 134 9.37 3.39 5.45
C PHE A 134 9.43 3.85 6.90
N ASP A 135 10.61 4.15 7.43
CA ASP A 135 10.74 4.72 8.76
C ASP A 135 10.05 6.09 8.84
N ASP A 136 10.26 6.95 7.83
CA ASP A 136 9.58 8.24 7.74
C ASP A 136 8.07 8.08 7.49
N LEU A 137 7.63 7.11 6.68
CA LEU A 137 6.22 6.77 6.49
C LEU A 137 5.54 6.49 7.84
N ILE A 138 6.05 5.51 8.60
CA ILE A 138 5.46 5.10 9.89
C ILE A 138 5.54 6.23 10.92
N LYS A 139 6.67 6.94 10.99
CA LYS A 139 6.84 8.10 11.87
C LYS A 139 5.82 9.19 11.59
N ASN A 140 5.56 9.51 10.33
CA ASN A 140 4.58 10.54 9.96
C ASN A 140 3.15 10.08 10.28
N ILE A 141 2.82 8.81 10.05
CA ILE A 141 1.51 8.23 10.40
C ILE A 141 1.26 8.35 11.92
N ASN A 142 2.22 7.91 12.73
CA ASN A 142 2.09 7.91 14.19
C ASN A 142 2.12 9.31 14.81
N ARG A 143 2.76 10.27 14.14
CA ARG A 143 2.78 11.66 14.57
C ARG A 143 1.42 12.34 14.43
N TYR A 144 0.60 11.96 13.45
CA TYR A 144 -0.61 12.69 13.08
C TYR A 144 -1.86 11.79 13.12
N PRO A 145 -2.62 11.77 14.25
CA PRO A 145 -3.78 10.89 14.41
C PRO A 145 -4.86 11.01 13.33
N LYS A 146 -5.07 12.22 12.78
CA LYS A 146 -6.01 12.42 11.67
C LYS A 146 -5.56 11.71 10.39
N LEU A 147 -4.25 11.65 10.13
CA LEU A 147 -3.69 10.93 8.99
C LEU A 147 -3.76 9.42 9.22
N TYR A 148 -3.42 8.95 10.43
CA TYR A 148 -3.59 7.55 10.82
C TYR A 148 -5.02 7.08 10.54
N ASN A 149 -6.02 7.76 11.10
CA ASN A 149 -7.42 7.39 10.95
C ASN A 149 -7.88 7.44 9.49
N LEU A 150 -7.39 8.40 8.70
CA LEU A 150 -7.72 8.48 7.28
C LEU A 150 -7.16 7.30 6.49
N LEU A 151 -5.90 6.93 6.74
CA LEU A 151 -5.25 5.80 6.08
C LEU A 151 -5.89 4.47 6.48
N GLU A 152 -6.23 4.31 7.75
CA GLU A 152 -6.97 3.14 8.23
C GLU A 152 -8.33 3.01 7.53
N ARG A 153 -9.09 4.10 7.40
CA ARG A 153 -10.37 4.10 6.67
C ARG A 153 -10.22 3.73 5.20
N ILE A 154 -9.18 4.24 4.53
CA ILE A 154 -8.96 3.95 3.10
C ILE A 154 -8.48 2.52 2.91
N ALA A 155 -7.42 2.10 3.60
CA ALA A 155 -6.83 0.77 3.44
C ALA A 155 -7.74 -0.32 4.02
N ILE A 156 -8.17 -0.18 5.28
CA ILE A 156 -8.82 -1.26 6.02
C ILE A 156 -10.33 -1.29 5.77
N GLU A 157 -11.00 -0.14 5.83
CA GLU A 157 -12.45 -0.08 5.62
C GLU A 157 -12.82 -0.05 4.13
N GLY A 158 -11.87 0.25 3.24
CA GLY A 158 -12.13 0.45 1.82
C GLY A 158 -12.99 1.69 1.55
N ALA A 159 -12.91 2.69 2.43
CA ALA A 159 -13.74 3.88 2.33
C ALA A 159 -13.39 4.71 1.08
N GLU A 160 -14.39 4.98 0.25
CA GLU A 160 -14.24 5.94 -0.85
C GLU A 160 -14.24 7.38 -0.31
N VAL A 161 -13.06 8.00 -0.28
CA VAL A 161 -12.90 9.39 0.13
C VAL A 161 -12.73 10.28 -1.09
N THR A 162 -13.51 11.35 -1.20
CA THR A 162 -13.31 12.37 -2.24
C THR A 162 -12.07 13.20 -1.93
N TYR A 163 -11.22 13.39 -2.93
CA TYR A 163 -10.02 14.21 -2.81
C TYR A 163 -10.36 15.67 -2.43
N ASN A 164 -9.55 16.23 -1.54
CA ASN A 164 -9.59 17.63 -1.12
C ASN A 164 -8.18 18.05 -0.73
N SER A 165 -7.64 19.09 -1.37
CA SER A 165 -6.25 19.50 -1.19
C SER A 165 -5.94 19.94 0.24
N ASP A 166 -6.87 20.62 0.90
CA ASP A 166 -6.62 21.21 2.23
C ASP A 166 -6.73 20.17 3.34
N SER A 167 -7.78 19.36 3.29
CA SER A 167 -8.08 18.31 4.29
C SER A 167 -7.09 17.16 4.23
N HIS A 168 -6.52 16.89 3.04
CA HIS A 168 -5.62 15.76 2.81
C HIS A 168 -4.17 16.19 2.51
N ASN A 169 -3.87 17.49 2.61
CA ASN A 169 -2.56 18.07 2.28
C ASN A 169 -1.41 17.29 2.90
N LEU A 170 -1.56 16.90 4.17
CA LEU A 170 -0.50 16.23 4.91
C LEU A 170 -0.09 14.89 4.27
N GLY A 171 -1.06 14.04 3.90
CA GLY A 171 -0.76 12.76 3.27
C GLY A 171 -0.23 12.90 1.84
N ILE A 172 -0.67 13.94 1.12
CA ILE A 172 -0.18 14.27 -0.23
C ILE A 172 1.26 14.79 -0.16
N MET A 173 1.54 15.71 0.76
CA MET A 173 2.87 16.30 0.99
C MET A 173 3.90 15.23 1.34
N TYR A 174 3.52 14.20 2.11
CA TYR A 174 4.40 13.07 2.42
C TYR A 174 4.44 12.00 1.31
N GLY A 175 3.72 12.19 0.19
CA GLY A 175 3.68 11.24 -0.92
C GLY A 175 2.95 9.93 -0.61
N ILE A 176 2.21 9.86 0.51
CA ILE A 176 1.49 8.66 0.96
C ILE A 176 0.17 8.52 0.20
N LEU A 177 -0.49 9.64 -0.06
CA LEU A 177 -1.78 9.71 -0.72
C LEU A 177 -1.67 10.42 -2.07
N SER A 178 -2.50 10.01 -3.02
CA SER A 178 -2.67 10.68 -4.30
C SER A 178 -4.16 10.75 -4.69
N LYS A 179 -4.45 11.31 -5.87
CA LYS A 179 -5.80 11.31 -6.43
C LYS A 179 -5.84 10.42 -7.67
N ASN A 180 -6.91 9.66 -7.82
CA ASN A 180 -7.16 8.95 -9.07
C ASN A 180 -7.90 9.85 -10.09
N THR A 181 -8.15 9.32 -11.28
CA THR A 181 -8.85 10.02 -12.39
C THR A 181 -10.27 10.45 -12.03
N LYS A 182 -10.92 9.76 -11.09
CA LYS A 182 -12.27 10.06 -10.57
C LYS A 182 -12.27 11.02 -9.38
N HIS A 183 -11.15 11.70 -9.10
CA HIS A 183 -11.01 12.60 -7.95
C HIS A 183 -11.26 11.92 -6.59
N LYS A 184 -11.00 10.61 -6.50
CA LYS A 184 -10.97 9.90 -5.22
C LYS A 184 -9.56 9.89 -4.67
N LEU A 185 -9.47 9.97 -3.35
CA LEU A 185 -8.23 9.87 -2.60
C LEU A 185 -7.83 8.39 -2.52
N ILE A 186 -6.61 8.08 -2.92
CA ILE A 186 -6.05 6.72 -2.90
C ILE A 186 -4.70 6.72 -2.21
N ILE A 187 -4.23 5.56 -1.77
CA ILE A 187 -2.84 5.39 -1.36
C ILE A 187 -1.99 5.41 -2.63
N HIS A 188 -0.82 6.06 -2.56
CA HIS A 188 -0.07 6.45 -3.75
C HIS A 188 0.37 5.25 -4.61
N ASN A 189 0.75 4.15 -3.97
CA ASN A 189 1.29 2.97 -4.64
C ASN A 189 1.01 1.70 -3.83
N LYS A 190 1.06 0.54 -4.51
CA LYS A 190 0.75 -0.76 -3.89
C LYS A 190 1.72 -1.10 -2.76
N ILE A 191 3.00 -0.75 -2.86
CA ILE A 191 3.98 -1.03 -1.79
C ILE A 191 3.59 -0.33 -0.49
N PHE A 192 3.15 0.92 -0.54
CA PHE A 192 2.66 1.65 0.63
C PHE A 192 1.38 1.02 1.17
N GLU A 193 0.45 0.60 0.33
CA GLU A 193 -0.74 -0.14 0.78
C GLU A 193 -0.35 -1.38 1.57
N LEU A 194 0.55 -2.20 1.03
CA LEU A 194 1.02 -3.43 1.70
C LEU A 194 1.74 -3.16 3.01
N ARG A 195 2.59 -2.14 3.03
CA ARG A 195 3.27 -1.73 4.26
C ARG A 195 2.27 -1.25 5.32
N LEU A 196 1.25 -0.50 4.91
CA LEU A 196 0.16 -0.05 5.79
C LEU A 196 -0.68 -1.21 6.32
N TYR A 197 -1.07 -2.17 5.47
CA TYR A 197 -1.78 -3.38 5.90
C TYR A 197 -0.95 -4.14 6.94
N ASN A 198 0.32 -4.42 6.64
CA ASN A 198 1.21 -5.12 7.56
C ASN A 198 1.36 -4.39 8.90
N TYR A 199 1.42 -3.05 8.86
CA TYR A 199 1.49 -2.21 10.05
C TYR A 199 0.20 -2.28 10.87
N PHE A 200 -0.97 -2.04 10.27
CA PHE A 200 -2.25 -2.09 10.97
C PHE A 200 -2.59 -3.48 11.53
N ILE A 201 -2.19 -4.55 10.83
CA ILE A 201 -2.31 -5.92 11.35
C ILE A 201 -1.49 -6.04 12.64
N ALA A 202 -0.21 -5.64 12.61
CA ALA A 202 0.67 -5.75 13.77
C ALA A 202 0.17 -4.91 14.96
N GLU A 203 -0.24 -3.66 14.73
CA GLU A 203 -0.83 -2.80 15.77
C GLU A 203 -2.07 -3.43 16.40
N ARG A 204 -2.94 -4.04 15.58
CA ARG A 204 -4.12 -4.73 16.06
C ARG A 204 -3.77 -5.95 16.91
N GLU A 205 -2.80 -6.76 16.48
CA GLU A 205 -2.35 -7.94 17.23
C GLU A 205 -1.77 -7.54 18.58
N ILE A 206 -1.02 -6.43 18.65
CA ILE A 206 -0.51 -5.87 19.91
C ILE A 206 -1.67 -5.42 20.80
N ALA A 207 -2.67 -4.72 20.24
CA ALA A 207 -3.75 -4.12 21.02
C ALA A 207 -4.81 -5.12 21.52
N LYS A 208 -5.16 -6.12 20.71
CA LYS A 208 -6.27 -7.05 20.96
C LYS A 208 -5.82 -8.49 21.19
N GLY A 209 -4.51 -8.75 21.19
CA GLY A 209 -3.98 -10.09 21.08
C GLY A 209 -4.03 -10.59 19.64
N SER A 210 -3.19 -11.56 19.34
CA SER A 210 -3.17 -12.15 18.01
C SER A 210 -4.45 -12.95 17.76
N ALA A 211 -5.03 -12.85 16.57
CA ALA A 211 -6.08 -13.78 16.12
C ALA A 211 -5.58 -15.24 16.10
N LEU A 212 -4.26 -15.43 16.28
CA LEU A 212 -3.49 -16.65 16.15
C LEU A 212 -3.36 -17.48 17.44
N ASN A 213 -4.18 -17.24 18.47
CA ASN A 213 -4.33 -18.25 19.54
C ASN A 213 -4.94 -19.57 19.04
N TYR A 214 -5.44 -19.59 17.79
CA TYR A 214 -5.77 -20.81 17.06
C TYR A 214 -4.48 -21.52 16.65
N LYS A 215 -4.18 -22.67 17.27
CA LYS A 215 -3.04 -23.51 16.90
C LYS A 215 -3.19 -23.99 15.44
N TYR A 216 -2.34 -23.47 14.58
CA TYR A 216 -2.18 -23.93 13.19
C TYR A 216 -1.49 -25.30 13.17
N GLU A 217 -2.17 -26.35 13.62
CA GLU A 217 -1.71 -27.74 13.44
C GLU A 217 -1.99 -28.25 12.02
N ALA A 218 -2.83 -27.53 11.24
CA ALA A 218 -3.16 -27.86 9.87
C ALA A 218 -2.04 -27.46 8.89
N LYS A 219 -1.75 -28.34 7.94
CA LYS A 219 -0.93 -28.02 6.77
C LYS A 219 -1.81 -27.31 5.74
N PHE A 220 -1.58 -26.02 5.52
CA PHE A 220 -2.29 -25.21 4.52
C PHE A 220 -1.65 -25.27 3.12
N ILE A 221 -0.60 -26.07 2.99
CA ILE A 221 0.09 -26.33 1.74
C ILE A 221 -0.31 -27.72 1.30
N ASP A 222 -0.83 -27.84 0.08
CA ASP A 222 -1.20 -29.11 -0.53
C ASP A 222 0.03 -29.91 -1.01
N ASP A 223 -0.20 -31.11 -1.53
CA ASP A 223 0.88 -31.99 -2.02
C ASP A 223 1.63 -31.40 -3.23
N SER A 224 1.08 -30.37 -3.89
CA SER A 224 1.72 -29.67 -5.01
C SER A 224 2.59 -28.49 -4.58
N GLY A 225 2.60 -28.16 -3.28
CA GLY A 225 3.34 -27.02 -2.74
C GLY A 225 2.57 -25.70 -2.82
N ASP A 226 1.25 -25.74 -3.07
CA ASP A 226 0.41 -24.55 -3.20
C ASP A 226 -0.55 -24.39 -2.02
N LEU A 227 -1.14 -23.20 -1.90
CA LEU A 227 -2.15 -22.93 -0.86
C LEU A 227 -3.40 -23.78 -1.08
N ASP A 228 -3.75 -24.60 -0.08
CA ASP A 228 -5.07 -25.19 0.04
C ASP A 228 -6.06 -24.13 0.52
N MET A 229 -6.55 -23.33 -0.42
CA MET A 229 -7.47 -22.23 -0.14
C MET A 229 -8.80 -22.70 0.44
N GLU A 230 -9.28 -23.91 0.11
CA GLU A 230 -10.50 -24.45 0.70
C GLU A 230 -10.31 -24.69 2.20
N LEU A 231 -9.20 -25.34 2.57
CA LEU A 231 -8.83 -25.55 3.98
C LEU A 231 -8.59 -24.23 4.72
N ILE A 232 -7.90 -23.27 4.10
CA ILE A 232 -7.67 -21.93 4.67
C ILE A 232 -9.01 -21.27 4.99
N LEU A 233 -9.97 -21.28 4.06
CA LEU A 233 -11.27 -20.65 4.24
C LEU A 233 -12.13 -21.39 5.27
N MET A 234 -12.07 -22.72 5.31
CA MET A 234 -12.72 -23.52 6.35
C MET A 234 -12.18 -23.17 7.74
N LYS A 235 -10.85 -23.08 7.90
CA LYS A 235 -10.22 -22.71 9.18
C LYS A 235 -10.48 -21.26 9.57
N PHE A 236 -10.51 -20.35 8.60
CA PHE A 236 -10.94 -18.97 8.85
C PHE A 236 -12.38 -18.92 9.35
N GLN A 237 -13.28 -19.73 8.79
CA GLN A 237 -14.66 -19.83 9.26
C GLN A 237 -14.74 -20.36 10.70
N GLU A 238 -13.95 -21.36 11.07
CA GLU A 238 -13.88 -21.88 12.45
C GLU A 238 -13.42 -20.80 13.43
N LEU A 239 -12.35 -20.06 13.09
CA LEU A 239 -11.86 -18.93 13.88
C LEU A 239 -12.95 -17.89 14.13
N MET A 240 -13.64 -17.48 13.06
CA MET A 240 -14.72 -16.48 13.15
C MET A 240 -15.87 -16.95 14.06
N LYS A 241 -16.17 -18.24 14.12
CA LYS A 241 -17.20 -18.79 15.02
C LYS A 241 -16.76 -18.88 16.49
N ALA A 242 -15.47 -19.08 16.73
CA ALA A 242 -14.90 -19.21 18.07
C ALA A 242 -14.71 -17.84 18.73
N GLU A 243 -14.02 -16.93 18.04
CA GLU A 243 -13.54 -15.67 18.62
C GLU A 243 -14.45 -14.47 18.32
N TYR A 244 -15.30 -14.58 17.29
CA TYR A 244 -16.12 -13.46 16.78
C TYR A 244 -17.61 -13.81 16.67
N ARG A 245 -18.10 -14.70 17.53
CA ARG A 245 -19.51 -15.15 17.51
C ARG A 245 -20.52 -14.01 17.65
N ASP A 246 -20.20 -13.03 18.49
CA ASP A 246 -21.06 -11.87 18.78
C ASP A 246 -20.72 -10.65 17.93
N ALA A 247 -19.88 -10.81 16.90
CA ALA A 247 -19.55 -9.73 15.97
C ALA A 247 -20.81 -9.29 15.20
N ASP A 248 -20.99 -7.98 15.10
CA ASP A 248 -22.06 -7.38 14.30
C ASP A 248 -21.59 -7.02 12.88
N GLU A 249 -22.54 -6.61 12.05
CA GLU A 249 -22.26 -6.20 10.68
C GLU A 249 -21.20 -5.09 10.64
N LYS A 250 -21.34 -4.07 11.50
CA LYS A 250 -20.44 -2.91 11.58
C LYS A 250 -19.00 -3.31 11.91
N PHE A 251 -18.82 -4.24 12.84
CA PHE A 251 -17.51 -4.79 13.17
C PHE A 251 -16.88 -5.44 11.94
N VAL A 252 -17.60 -6.30 11.22
CA VAL A 252 -17.04 -6.98 10.04
C VAL A 252 -16.86 -6.03 8.87
N GLU A 253 -17.69 -4.99 8.72
CA GLU A 253 -17.45 -3.94 7.72
C GLU A 253 -16.09 -3.29 7.92
N ARG A 254 -15.75 -2.99 9.17
CA ARG A 254 -14.51 -2.32 9.55
C ARG A 254 -13.32 -3.29 9.61
N GLU A 255 -13.53 -4.51 10.10
CA GLU A 255 -12.46 -5.38 10.57
C GLU A 255 -12.31 -6.68 9.77
N GLY A 256 -13.32 -7.09 9.01
CA GLY A 256 -13.36 -8.41 8.37
C GLY A 256 -12.18 -8.66 7.41
N ARG A 257 -11.77 -7.63 6.67
CA ARG A 257 -10.58 -7.67 5.81
C ARG A 257 -9.31 -7.85 6.63
N LEU A 258 -9.13 -7.01 7.65
CA LEU A 258 -7.96 -7.05 8.51
C LEU A 258 -7.84 -8.40 9.23
N LEU A 259 -8.95 -8.98 9.65
CA LEU A 259 -9.01 -10.32 10.24
C LEU A 259 -8.58 -11.40 9.25
N PHE A 260 -9.11 -11.37 8.02
CA PHE A 260 -8.74 -12.34 6.99
C PHE A 260 -7.26 -12.21 6.60
N LEU A 261 -6.77 -10.99 6.39
CA LEU A 261 -5.36 -10.75 6.09
C LEU A 261 -4.43 -11.14 7.26
N ALA A 262 -4.83 -10.88 8.51
CA ALA A 262 -4.09 -11.31 9.69
C ALA A 262 -4.04 -12.84 9.81
N PHE A 263 -5.14 -13.53 9.47
CA PHE A 263 -5.18 -14.99 9.41
C PHE A 263 -4.28 -15.57 8.30
N LEU A 264 -4.27 -14.93 7.13
CA LEU A 264 -3.50 -15.39 5.98
C LEU A 264 -2.00 -15.09 6.08
N LYS A 265 -1.62 -13.96 6.67
CA LYS A 265 -0.23 -13.48 6.76
C LYS A 265 0.78 -14.55 7.24
N PRO A 266 0.56 -15.28 8.34
CA PRO A 266 1.49 -16.32 8.77
C PRO A 266 1.52 -17.55 7.85
N ILE A 267 0.42 -17.83 7.14
CA ILE A 267 0.32 -18.97 6.21
C ILE A 267 1.20 -18.76 4.98
N ILE A 268 1.20 -17.54 4.44
CA ILE A 268 2.00 -17.19 3.24
C ILE A 268 3.41 -16.69 3.56
N ASN A 269 3.79 -16.66 4.84
CA ASN A 269 4.97 -15.94 5.30
C ASN A 269 6.26 -16.46 4.63
N GLY A 270 7.07 -15.55 4.10
CA GLY A 270 8.35 -15.85 3.44
C GLY A 270 8.24 -16.24 1.96
N GLU A 271 7.14 -16.86 1.53
CA GLU A 271 7.00 -17.39 0.16
C GLU A 271 5.94 -16.67 -0.69
N GLY A 272 5.04 -15.92 -0.07
CA GLY A 272 3.98 -15.18 -0.76
C GLY A 272 3.75 -13.76 -0.23
N PHE A 273 2.88 -13.03 -0.92
CA PHE A 273 2.34 -11.75 -0.47
C PHE A 273 0.91 -11.60 -1.00
N TYR A 274 0.08 -10.81 -0.31
CA TYR A 274 -1.24 -10.42 -0.79
C TYR A 274 -1.22 -8.96 -1.23
N PHE A 275 -2.19 -8.54 -2.04
CA PHE A 275 -2.56 -7.14 -2.24
C PHE A 275 -4.06 -7.02 -2.48
N VAL A 276 -4.57 -5.80 -2.38
CA VAL A 276 -6.00 -5.50 -2.52
C VAL A 276 -6.19 -4.71 -3.80
N GLU A 277 -7.10 -5.15 -4.68
CA GLU A 277 -7.33 -4.49 -5.97
C GLU A 277 -8.39 -3.39 -5.87
N PRO A 278 -8.06 -2.11 -6.14
CA PRO A 278 -8.95 -0.99 -5.85
C PRO A 278 -10.16 -0.80 -6.80
N GLU A 279 -10.31 -1.57 -7.89
CA GLU A 279 -11.42 -1.36 -8.84
C GLU A 279 -12.01 -2.64 -9.45
N THR A 280 -13.21 -3.01 -9.00
CA THR A 280 -14.24 -3.60 -9.87
C THR A 280 -15.52 -2.73 -9.81
N ARG A 281 -15.94 -2.27 -11.00
CA ARG A 281 -16.85 -1.16 -11.37
C ARG A 281 -18.13 -0.86 -10.55
N LYS A 282 -18.54 -1.63 -9.53
CA LYS A 282 -19.80 -1.41 -8.78
C LYS A 282 -19.80 -1.89 -7.33
N SER A 283 -18.68 -2.35 -6.78
CA SER A 283 -18.65 -2.99 -5.46
C SER A 283 -17.99 -2.09 -4.42
N SER A 284 -18.63 -1.90 -3.28
CA SER A 284 -18.04 -1.21 -2.12
C SER A 284 -17.00 -2.04 -1.37
N ARG A 285 -16.45 -3.13 -1.93
CA ARG A 285 -15.29 -3.88 -1.40
C ARG A 285 -14.47 -4.53 -2.52
N MET A 286 -13.16 -4.57 -2.27
CA MET A 286 -12.06 -4.91 -3.16
C MET A 286 -11.66 -6.38 -3.03
N ASP A 287 -11.37 -7.03 -4.16
CA ASP A 287 -10.84 -8.39 -4.24
C ASP A 287 -9.43 -8.47 -3.61
N ILE A 288 -9.20 -9.46 -2.75
CA ILE A 288 -7.88 -9.78 -2.21
C ILE A 288 -7.20 -10.73 -3.18
N VAL A 289 -6.05 -10.33 -3.71
CA VAL A 289 -5.19 -11.18 -4.53
C VAL A 289 -4.06 -11.69 -3.66
N VAL A 290 -3.90 -13.00 -3.59
CA VAL A 290 -2.82 -13.68 -2.89
C VAL A 290 -1.90 -14.29 -3.94
N THR A 291 -0.62 -13.92 -3.93
CA THR A 291 0.40 -14.58 -4.72
C THR A 291 1.19 -15.52 -3.81
N PHE A 292 1.27 -16.79 -4.18
CA PHE A 292 2.04 -17.81 -3.47
C PHE A 292 2.51 -18.87 -4.46
N ASN A 293 3.77 -19.29 -4.38
CA ASN A 293 4.37 -20.29 -5.27
C ASN A 293 4.05 -20.06 -6.78
N LYS A 294 4.20 -18.81 -7.24
CA LYS A 294 3.91 -18.37 -8.63
C LYS A 294 2.46 -18.51 -9.08
N LYS A 295 1.53 -18.84 -8.17
CA LYS A 295 0.09 -18.87 -8.40
C LYS A 295 -0.60 -17.66 -7.78
N LYS A 296 -1.72 -17.26 -8.39
CA LYS A 296 -2.60 -16.20 -7.89
C LYS A 296 -3.90 -16.81 -7.43
N PHE A 297 -4.32 -16.44 -6.23
CA PHE A 297 -5.60 -16.79 -5.65
C PHE A 297 -6.39 -15.51 -5.42
N ILE A 298 -7.63 -15.47 -5.91
CA ILE A 298 -8.50 -14.30 -5.75
C ILE A 298 -9.56 -14.64 -4.71
N VAL A 299 -9.68 -13.80 -3.69
CA VAL A 299 -10.67 -13.92 -2.62
C VAL A 299 -11.50 -12.65 -2.54
N GLU A 300 -12.78 -12.78 -2.87
CA GLU A 300 -13.75 -11.70 -2.75
C GLU A 300 -14.43 -11.71 -1.37
N LEU A 301 -14.50 -10.56 -0.70
CA LEU A 301 -15.09 -10.44 0.64
C LEU A 301 -16.42 -9.66 0.58
N LYS A 302 -17.53 -10.32 0.89
CA LYS A 302 -18.87 -9.72 0.91
C LYS A 302 -19.56 -9.85 2.26
N ILE A 303 -20.43 -8.90 2.58
CA ILE A 303 -21.45 -9.08 3.62
C ILE A 303 -22.74 -9.55 2.97
N TRP A 304 -23.42 -10.48 3.63
CA TRP A 304 -24.72 -10.97 3.18
C TRP A 304 -25.75 -9.84 3.21
N ARG A 305 -26.27 -9.47 2.03
CA ARG A 305 -27.38 -8.51 1.87
C ARG A 305 -28.56 -9.09 1.07
N GLY A 306 -28.61 -10.42 0.95
CA GLY A 306 -29.60 -11.16 0.16
C GLY A 306 -29.00 -11.85 -1.06
N GLU A 307 -29.74 -12.81 -1.62
CA GLU A 307 -29.28 -13.68 -2.72
C GLU A 307 -28.87 -12.91 -3.98
N LYS A 308 -29.66 -11.89 -4.35
CA LYS A 308 -29.35 -11.05 -5.52
C LYS A 308 -27.98 -10.38 -5.40
N TYR A 309 -27.64 -9.86 -4.23
CA TYR A 309 -26.35 -9.22 -3.98
C TYR A 309 -25.18 -10.21 -4.07
N VAL A 310 -25.39 -11.44 -3.61
CA VAL A 310 -24.41 -12.52 -3.72
C VAL A 310 -24.21 -12.95 -5.17
N GLN A 311 -25.30 -13.06 -5.94
CA GLN A 311 -25.23 -13.40 -7.36
C GLN A 311 -24.47 -12.33 -8.17
N GLU A 312 -24.76 -11.04 -7.92
CA GLU A 312 -24.01 -9.93 -8.52
C GLU A 312 -22.51 -9.98 -8.15
N GLY A 313 -22.19 -10.36 -6.90
CA GLY A 313 -20.81 -10.58 -6.46
C GLY A 313 -20.11 -11.73 -7.18
N ARG A 314 -20.82 -12.86 -7.42
CA ARG A 314 -20.30 -14.00 -8.18
C ARG A 314 -19.99 -13.63 -9.62
N GLU A 315 -20.88 -12.90 -10.27
CA GLU A 315 -20.69 -12.42 -11.65
C GLU A 315 -19.48 -11.49 -11.75
N GLN A 316 -19.27 -10.61 -10.77
CA GLN A 316 -18.07 -9.75 -10.68
C GLN A 316 -16.79 -10.59 -10.56
N LEU A 317 -16.79 -11.59 -9.66
CA LEU A 317 -15.65 -12.48 -9.46
C LEU A 317 -15.33 -13.28 -10.74
N CYS A 318 -16.33 -13.84 -11.41
CA CYS A 318 -16.14 -14.56 -12.68
C CYS A 318 -15.54 -13.66 -13.76
N TYR A 319 -16.06 -12.44 -13.93
CA TYR A 319 -15.49 -11.48 -14.87
C TYR A 319 -14.02 -11.15 -14.55
N TYR A 320 -13.70 -10.98 -13.27
CA TYR A 320 -12.33 -10.69 -12.87
C TYR A 320 -11.40 -11.89 -13.11
N LEU A 321 -11.84 -13.11 -12.82
CA LEU A 321 -11.11 -14.35 -13.13
C LEU A 321 -10.80 -14.49 -14.62
N GLU A 322 -11.77 -14.19 -15.50
CA GLU A 322 -11.56 -14.19 -16.94
C GLU A 322 -10.49 -13.18 -17.36
N THR A 323 -10.51 -11.96 -16.83
CA THR A 323 -9.50 -10.93 -17.14
C THR A 323 -8.09 -11.32 -16.68
N GLN A 324 -7.99 -12.15 -15.65
CA GLN A 324 -6.71 -12.65 -15.12
C GLN A 324 -6.32 -14.03 -15.68
N SER A 325 -7.14 -14.61 -16.57
CA SER A 325 -6.96 -15.98 -17.09
C SER A 325 -6.85 -17.04 -15.99
N LEU A 326 -7.67 -16.91 -14.93
CA LEU A 326 -7.72 -17.81 -13.79
C LEU A 326 -9.00 -18.65 -13.84
N ASN A 327 -8.90 -19.93 -13.49
CA ASN A 327 -10.03 -20.86 -13.52
C ASN A 327 -10.86 -20.84 -12.23
N ASN A 328 -10.23 -20.52 -11.10
CA ASN A 328 -10.82 -20.64 -9.77
C ASN A 328 -10.65 -19.33 -8.99
N GLY A 329 -11.69 -18.96 -8.24
CA GLY A 329 -11.66 -17.88 -7.27
C GLY A 329 -12.57 -18.20 -6.11
N TYR A 330 -12.38 -17.48 -5.00
CA TYR A 330 -13.04 -17.77 -3.74
C TYR A 330 -13.88 -16.57 -3.30
N MET A 331 -14.99 -16.82 -2.63
CA MET A 331 -15.84 -15.76 -2.10
C MET A 331 -16.20 -16.06 -0.65
N VAL A 332 -15.85 -15.15 0.25
CA VAL A 332 -16.19 -15.22 1.67
C VAL A 332 -17.37 -14.31 1.93
N ILE A 333 -18.48 -14.91 2.37
CA ILE A 333 -19.69 -14.16 2.72
C ILE A 333 -19.88 -14.16 4.23
N PHE A 334 -19.75 -12.98 4.82
CA PHE A 334 -20.09 -12.75 6.21
C PHE A 334 -21.62 -12.59 6.33
N ASN A 335 -22.29 -13.65 6.80
CA ASN A 335 -23.73 -13.67 7.02
C ASN A 335 -24.03 -13.53 8.52
N PHE A 336 -25.05 -12.74 8.91
CA PHE A 336 -25.46 -12.49 10.31
C PHE A 336 -26.89 -12.99 10.67
N ASN A 337 -27.61 -13.61 9.74
CA ASN A 337 -28.96 -14.14 9.96
C ASN A 337 -29.03 -15.22 11.07
N LYS A 338 -30.13 -15.37 11.80
CA LYS A 338 -30.20 -16.38 12.88
C LYS A 338 -30.25 -17.85 12.38
N ASN A 339 -30.74 -18.08 11.16
CA ASN A 339 -30.89 -19.42 10.54
C ASN A 339 -30.03 -19.53 9.28
N LYS A 340 -28.70 -19.65 9.43
CA LYS A 340 -27.77 -19.74 8.29
C LYS A 340 -27.49 -21.20 7.97
N ASN A 341 -27.64 -21.58 6.70
CA ASN A 341 -27.02 -22.79 6.18
C ASN A 341 -25.57 -22.47 5.82
N ILE A 342 -24.65 -23.33 6.26
CA ILE A 342 -23.25 -23.26 5.87
C ILE A 342 -23.14 -23.94 4.51
N ILE A 343 -22.71 -23.19 3.50
CA ILE A 343 -22.35 -23.74 2.20
C ILE A 343 -20.84 -23.57 2.13
N VAL A 344 -20.13 -24.70 2.06
CA VAL A 344 -18.69 -24.74 1.75
C VAL A 344 -18.55 -24.70 0.24
#